data_AF-A0A257LPH3-F1
#
_entry.id   AF-A0A257LPH3-F1
#
_cell.length_a   1.000
_cell.length_b   1.000
_cell.length_c   1.000
_cell.angle_alpha   90.00
_cell.angle_beta   90.00
_cell.angle_gamma   90.00
#
_symmetry.space_group_name_H-M   'P 1'
#
loop_
_entity.id
_entity.type
_entity.pdbx_description
1 polymer ?
#
loop_
_entity_poly.entity_id
_entity_poly.type
_entity_poly.pdbx_seq_one_letter_code
_entity_poly.pdbx_strand_id
1 'polypeptide(L)' 'MRRDDFLKSVLALAAAGTLPMGARAAGANLKMMIPANPGGGWDTTGRALGKALIDAGAAATVNFDNKGGA' A
#
# COMPACT_ATOMS: atom_id res chain seq x y z
N MET A 1 0.93 38.12 20.04
CA MET A 1 1.65 37.59 18.85
C MET A 1 1.77 38.70 17.84
N ARG A 2 2.94 38.90 17.22
CA ARG A 2 3.05 39.86 16.10
C ARG A 2 2.34 39.29 14.88
N ARG A 3 1.75 40.18 14.06
CA ARG A 3 1.06 39.82 12.81
C ARG A 3 1.95 38.97 11.89
N ASP A 4 3.25 39.26 11.94
CA ASP A 4 4.28 38.60 11.14
C ASP A 4 4.44 37.12 11.51
N ASP A 5 4.33 36.78 12.80
CA ASP A 5 4.41 35.39 13.29
C ASP A 5 3.15 34.59 12.94
N PHE A 6 1.99 35.27 12.96
CA PHE A 6 0.72 34.68 12.54
C PHE A 6 0.72 34.36 11.03
N LEU A 7 1.18 35.31 10.20
CA LEU A 7 1.28 35.10 8.76
C LEU A 7 2.26 33.99 8.39
N LYS A 8 3.42 33.93 9.07
CA LYS A 8 4.41 32.85 8.87
C LYS A 8 3.88 31.47 9.25
N SER A 9 3.13 31.36 10.34
CA SER A 9 2.56 30.08 10.78
C SER A 9 1.44 29.59 9.85
N VAL A 10 0.59 30.48 9.34
CA VAL A 10 -0.42 30.13 8.32
C VAL A 10 0.24 29.67 7.02
N LEU A 11 1.30 30.35 6.59
CA LEU A 11 2.05 29.97 5.38
C LEU A 11 2.74 28.60 5.54
N ALA A 12 3.31 28.33 6.71
CA ALA A 12 3.94 27.05 7.03
C ALA A 12 2.92 25.89 7.06
N LEU A 13 1.71 26.13 7.59
CA LEU A 13 0.64 25.14 7.59
C LEU A 13 0.11 24.85 6.18
N ALA A 14 -0.05 25.88 5.35
CA ALA A 14 -0.44 25.73 3.96
C ALA A 14 0.60 24.91 3.15
N ALA A 15 1.89 25.18 3.37
CA ALA A 15 2.97 24.41 2.72
C ALA A 15 2.97 22.94 3.15
N ALA A 16 2.76 22.65 4.44
CA ALA A 16 2.66 21.26 4.94
C ALA A 16 1.43 20.52 4.39
N GLY A 17 0.32 21.22 4.14
CA GLY A 17 -0.90 20.64 3.56
C GLY A 17 -0.79 20.25 2.09
N THR A 18 0.24 20.73 1.37
CA THR A 18 0.50 20.36 -0.04
C THR A 18 1.39 19.13 -0.20
N LEU A 19 1.90 18.55 0.89
CA LEU A 19 2.67 17.32 0.81
C LEU A 19 1.78 16.21 0.24
N PRO A 20 2.25 15.45 -0.79
CA PRO A 20 1.46 14.37 -1.35
C PRO A 20 1.23 13.25 -0.33
N MET A 21 0.11 13.31 0.40
CA MET A 21 -0.31 12.23 1.31
C MET A 21 -0.74 10.97 0.55
N GLY A 22 -0.87 11.05 -0.78
CA GLY A 22 -1.32 9.97 -1.67
C GLY A 22 -0.41 8.74 -1.68
N ALA A 23 0.87 8.87 -1.33
CA ALA A 23 1.79 7.73 -1.28
C ALA A 23 1.46 6.71 -0.17
N ARG A 24 0.59 7.05 0.78
CA ARG A 24 0.15 6.15 1.86
C ARG A 24 -1.23 5.53 1.61
N ALA A 25 -2.01 6.12 0.71
CA ALA A 25 -3.38 5.70 0.40
C ALA A 25 -3.46 4.80 -0.84
N ALA A 26 -2.49 4.90 -1.75
CA ALA A 26 -2.29 3.90 -2.79
C ALA A 26 -1.60 2.68 -2.15
N GLY A 27 -2.39 1.73 -1.66
CA GLY A 27 -1.88 0.49 -1.05
C GLY A 27 -0.75 -0.12 -1.90
N ALA A 28 0.24 -0.73 -1.24
CA ALA A 28 1.43 -1.23 -1.93
C ALA A 28 1.06 -2.17 -3.09
N ASN A 29 1.76 -2.04 -4.22
CA ASN A 29 1.68 -3.04 -5.30
C ASN A 29 2.56 -4.22 -4.87
N LEU A 30 1.94 -5.33 -4.45
CA LEU A 30 2.65 -6.47 -3.89
C LEU A 30 2.91 -7.52 -4.97
N LYS A 31 4.14 -8.05 -5.01
CA LYS A 31 4.47 -9.26 -5.76
C LYS A 31 4.64 -10.42 -4.77
N MET A 32 3.78 -11.43 -4.88
CA MET A 32 3.75 -12.60 -4.01
C MET A 32 4.22 -13.84 -4.77
N MET A 33 5.29 -14.47 -4.29
CA MET A 33 5.70 -15.78 -4.78
C MET A 33 4.98 -16.87 -3.98
N ILE A 34 4.35 -17.80 -4.69
CA ILE A 34 3.74 -19.00 -4.11
C ILE A 34 4.65 -20.18 -4.44
N PRO A 35 5.26 -20.85 -3.44
CA PRO A 35 6.19 -21.98 -3.64
C PRO A 35 5.46 -23.29 -3.98
N ALA A 36 4.42 -23.22 -4.81
CA ALA A 36 3.60 -24.35 -5.20
C ALA A 36 3.11 -24.23 -6.63
N ASN A 37 2.85 -25.37 -7.26
CA ASN A 37 2.18 -25.42 -8.55
C ASN A 37 0.77 -24.79 -8.44
N PRO A 38 0.28 -24.15 -9.51
CA PRO A 38 -1.09 -23.62 -9.56
C PRO A 38 -2.12 -24.69 -9.20
N GLY A 39 -3.15 -24.31 -8.44
CA GLY A 39 -4.22 -25.24 -8.03
C GLY A 39 -3.94 -26.13 -6.82
N GLY A 40 -2.74 -26.06 -6.21
CA GLY A 40 -2.46 -26.70 -4.92
C GLY A 40 -2.98 -25.89 -3.72
N GLY A 41 -3.04 -26.49 -2.52
CA GLY A 41 -3.54 -25.80 -1.31
C GLY A 41 -2.79 -24.51 -0.96
N TRP A 42 -1.48 -24.48 -1.22
CA TRP A 42 -0.63 -23.29 -1.09
C TRP A 42 -0.98 -22.18 -2.08
N ASP A 43 -1.41 -22.53 -3.30
CA ASP A 43 -1.87 -21.56 -4.30
C ASP A 43 -3.18 -20.90 -3.88
N THR A 44 -4.16 -21.69 -3.47
CA THR A 44 -5.44 -21.17 -2.98
C THR A 44 -5.27 -20.28 -1.75
N THR A 45 -4.39 -20.67 -0.82
CA THR A 45 -4.10 -19.89 0.40
C THR A 45 -3.41 -18.57 0.07
N GLY A 46 -2.40 -18.58 -0.81
CA GLY A 46 -1.72 -17.36 -1.25
C GLY A 46 -2.68 -16.38 -1.94
N ARG A 47 -3.57 -16.89 -2.81
CA ARG A 47 -4.59 -16.06 -3.47
C ARG A 47 -5.63 -15.51 -2.50
N ALA A 48 -6.07 -16.31 -1.53
CA ALA A 48 -6.99 -15.87 -0.48
C ALA A 48 -6.37 -14.78 0.39
N LEU A 49 -5.09 -14.94 0.76
CA LEU A 49 -4.33 -13.92 1.48
C LEU A 49 -4.21 -12.63 0.68
N GLY A 50 -3.83 -12.71 -0.60
CA GLY A 50 -3.74 -11.53 -1.46
C GLY A 50 -5.09 -10.82 -1.63
N LYS A 51 -6.20 -11.57 -1.72
CA LYS A 51 -7.55 -10.99 -1.72
C LYS A 51 -7.84 -10.26 -0.40
N ALA A 52 -7.53 -10.85 0.74
CA ALA A 52 -7.73 -10.23 2.04
C ALA A 52 -6.90 -8.94 2.21
N LEU A 53 -5.69 -8.90 1.65
CA LEU A 53 -4.84 -7.70 1.64
C LEU A 53 -5.44 -6.55 0.83
N ILE A 54 -6.08 -6.87 -0.31
CA ILE A 54 -6.80 -5.89 -1.13
C ILE A 54 -8.06 -5.42 -0.40
N ASP A 55 -8.86 -6.35 0.13
CA ASP A 55 -10.10 -6.04 0.86
C ASP A 55 -9.83 -5.18 2.11
N ALA A 56 -8.70 -5.40 2.79
CA ALA A 56 -8.26 -4.62 3.94
C ALA A 56 -7.67 -3.26 3.58
N GLY A 57 -7.53 -2.93 2.29
CA GLY A 57 -6.89 -1.70 1.81
C GLY A 57 -5.37 -1.65 2.06
N ALA A 58 -4.76 -2.77 2.45
CA ALA A 58 -3.33 -2.86 2.71
C ALA A 58 -2.51 -2.94 1.41
N ALA A 59 -3.11 -3.43 0.32
CA ALA A 59 -2.52 -3.51 -1.00
C ALA A 59 -3.50 -3.00 -2.06
N ALA A 60 -3.02 -2.21 -3.03
CA ALA A 60 -3.86 -1.81 -4.18
C ALA A 60 -3.95 -2.94 -5.21
N THR A 61 -2.84 -3.68 -5.38
CA THR A 61 -2.76 -4.82 -6.30
C THR A 61 -1.87 -5.91 -5.69
N VAL A 62 -2.16 -7.17 -6.03
CA VAL A 62 -1.32 -8.31 -5.69
C VAL A 62 -1.09 -9.14 -6.94
N ASN A 63 0.17 -9.28 -7.35
CA ASN A 63 0.60 -10.14 -8.45
C ASN A 63 1.15 -11.44 -7.89
N PHE A 64 0.61 -12.57 -8.38
CA PHE A 64 1.03 -13.90 -7.94
C PHE A 64 1.99 -14.54 -8.94
N ASP A 65 3.09 -15.08 -8.43
CA ASP A 65 4.10 -15.83 -9.19
C ASP A 65 4.19 -17.24 -8.61
N ASN A 66 3.73 -18.24 -9.35
CA ASN A 66 3.73 -19.64 -8.92
C ASN A 66 5.04 -20.31 -9.32
N LYS A 67 5.85 -20.67 -8.33
CA LYS A 67 7.11 -21.40 -8.55
C LYS A 67 7.07 -22.71 -7.77
N GLY A 68 6.56 -23.76 -8.40
CA GLY A 68 6.57 -25.10 -7.84
C GLY A 68 7.98 -25.70 -7.81
N GLY A 69 8.36 -26.27 -6.67
CA GLY A 69 9.69 -26.88 -6.47
C GLY A 69 10.75 -25.96 -5.86
N ALA A 70 10.35 -24.85 -5.23
CA ALA A 70 11.21 -24.02 -4.38
C ALA A 70 11.35 -24.60 -2.97
#